data_AF-A0A423MD84-F1
#
_entry.id   AF-A0A423MD84-F1
#
_cell.length_a   1.000
_cell.length_b   1.000
_cell.length_c   1.000
_cell.angle_alpha   90.00
_cell.angle_beta   90.00
_cell.angle_gamma   90.00
#
_symmetry.space_group_name_H-M   'P 1'
#
loop_
_entity.id
_entity.type
_entity.pdbx_description
1 polymer ?
#
loop_
_entity_poly.entity_id
_entity_poly.type
_entity_poly.pdbx_seq_one_letter_code
_entity_poly.pdbx_strand_id
1 'polypeptide(L)'
;MKLILAMLLMFSGYVSASCASISDPDKRNYCQATQEGSSCYSIGDYDLRTACEAEKGGSCASIEDRNQRAYCDAKKGSSCYSIDNYDLRTACEAEKGGSCAGIGDRDQRAFCEAKQGSSCASIGDWDLRNQCEAMKR
;
A
#
# COMPACT_ATOMS: atom_id res chain seq x y z
N MET A 1 17.90 11.41 44.76
CA MET A 1 16.94 10.48 44.10
C MET A 1 15.93 11.23 43.21
N LYS A 2 16.36 12.22 42.40
CA LYS A 2 15.49 12.94 41.44
C LYS A 2 15.96 12.83 39.99
N LEU A 3 17.14 12.25 39.76
CA LEU A 3 17.75 12.14 38.43
C LEU A 3 17.36 10.87 37.67
N ILE A 4 16.73 9.89 38.34
CA ILE A 4 16.34 8.61 37.71
C ILE A 4 14.99 8.73 36.97
N LEU A 5 14.11 9.65 37.37
CA LEU A 5 12.82 9.85 36.68
C LEU A 5 12.93 10.53 35.30
N ALA A 6 14.06 11.20 34.99
CA ALA A 6 14.21 11.93 33.73
C ALA A 6 14.59 11.04 32.53
N MET A 7 15.15 9.84 32.75
CA MET A 7 15.48 8.91 31.66
C MET A 7 14.30 8.09 31.14
N LEU A 8 13.20 7.99 31.91
CA LEU A 8 12.03 7.18 31.53
C LEU A 8 11.11 7.87 30.50
N LEU A 9 11.34 9.15 30.17
CA LEU A 9 10.54 9.91 29.21
C LEU A 9 11.12 9.91 27.78
N MET A 10 12.24 9.25 27.55
CA MET A 10 12.87 9.12 26.21
C MET A 10 12.41 7.87 25.45
N PHE A 11 11.62 6.99 26.08
CA PHE A 11 10.85 5.95 25.39
C PHE A 11 9.43 6.47 25.10
N SER A 12 9.33 7.65 24.50
CA SER A 12 8.15 7.98 23.71
C SER A 12 8.05 6.90 22.64
N GLY A 13 7.15 5.94 22.86
CA GLY A 13 6.84 4.88 21.92
C GLY A 13 6.41 5.52 20.62
N TYR A 14 7.36 5.70 19.72
CA TYR A 14 7.07 5.74 18.30
C TYR A 14 6.48 4.36 18.04
N VAL A 15 5.16 4.24 18.11
CA VAL A 15 4.47 3.13 17.47
C VAL A 15 4.78 3.35 16.00
N SER A 16 5.91 2.82 15.55
CA SER A 16 6.23 2.77 14.14
C SER A 16 5.07 2.01 13.52
N ALA A 17 4.30 2.67 12.65
CA ALA A 17 3.15 2.03 12.02
C ALA A 17 3.64 0.80 11.28
N SER A 18 3.43 -0.39 11.85
CA SER A 18 3.89 -1.67 11.33
C SER A 18 2.76 -2.25 10.50
N CYS A 19 3.13 -3.05 9.50
CA CYS A 19 2.15 -3.87 8.81
C CYS A 19 1.31 -4.71 9.79
N ALA A 20 1.85 -5.04 10.98
CA ALA A 20 1.11 -5.71 12.05
C ALA A 20 -0.17 -4.98 12.54
N SER A 21 -0.29 -3.66 12.32
CA SER A 21 -1.47 -2.87 12.69
C SER A 21 -2.62 -2.98 11.68
N ILE A 22 -2.41 -3.63 10.54
CA ILE A 22 -3.43 -3.88 9.52
C ILE A 22 -4.27 -5.08 9.98
N SER A 23 -5.59 -4.89 10.04
CA SER A 23 -6.55 -5.88 10.55
C SER A 23 -6.80 -6.97 9.53
N ASP A 24 -7.05 -6.59 8.28
CA ASP A 24 -7.21 -7.51 7.16
C ASP A 24 -5.94 -8.37 6.98
N PRO A 25 -6.06 -9.72 7.05
CA PRO A 25 -4.90 -10.60 6.99
C PRO A 25 -4.19 -10.56 5.65
N ASP A 26 -4.91 -10.39 4.55
CA ASP A 26 -4.35 -10.39 3.21
C ASP A 26 -3.61 -9.07 2.94
N LYS A 27 -4.19 -7.93 3.31
CA LYS A 27 -3.51 -6.63 3.28
C LYS A 27 -2.29 -6.58 4.21
N ARG A 28 -2.39 -7.17 5.40
CA ARG A 28 -1.27 -7.28 6.34
C ARG A 28 -0.13 -8.09 5.75
N ASN A 29 -0.42 -9.29 5.25
CA ASN A 29 0.58 -10.18 4.67
C ASN A 29 1.20 -9.57 3.42
N TYR A 30 0.40 -8.91 2.58
CA TYR A 30 0.90 -8.13 1.44
C TYR A 30 1.88 -7.03 1.89
N CYS A 31 1.50 -6.20 2.87
CA CYS A 31 2.37 -5.17 3.43
C CYS A 31 3.67 -5.76 4.01
N GLN A 32 3.60 -6.85 4.79
CA GLN A 32 4.79 -7.50 5.34
C GLN A 32 5.70 -8.04 4.24
N ALA A 33 5.12 -8.55 3.15
CA ALA A 33 5.89 -9.07 2.05
C ALA A 33 6.60 -7.96 1.25
N THR A 34 5.95 -6.82 1.02
CA THR A 34 6.49 -5.71 0.23
C THR A 34 7.38 -4.76 1.04
N GLN A 35 7.08 -4.52 2.32
CA GLN A 35 7.79 -3.56 3.17
C GLN A 35 8.80 -4.22 4.13
N GLU A 36 8.53 -5.44 4.59
CA GLU A 36 9.32 -6.11 5.63
C GLU A 36 10.03 -7.39 5.11
N GLY A 37 9.93 -7.69 3.80
CA GLY A 37 10.64 -8.79 3.16
C GLY A 37 10.05 -10.19 3.37
N SER A 38 8.85 -10.30 3.94
CA SER A 38 8.17 -11.60 4.17
C SER A 38 7.75 -12.30 2.86
N SER A 39 7.33 -13.57 2.92
CA SER A 39 6.78 -14.27 1.74
C SER A 39 5.35 -13.83 1.42
N CYS A 40 4.94 -13.87 0.15
CA CYS A 40 3.54 -13.66 -0.27
C CYS A 40 2.65 -14.90 -0.03
N TYR A 41 3.23 -16.05 0.34
CA TYR A 41 2.51 -17.32 0.49
C TYR A 41 1.31 -17.25 1.44
N SER A 42 1.43 -16.45 2.51
CA SER A 42 0.39 -16.29 3.54
C SER A 42 -0.82 -15.48 3.07
N ILE A 43 -0.78 -14.86 1.89
CA ILE A 43 -1.92 -14.14 1.31
C ILE A 43 -2.92 -15.18 0.77
N GLY A 44 -4.13 -15.19 1.33
CA GLY A 44 -5.22 -16.08 0.96
C GLY A 44 -5.92 -15.65 -0.33
N ASP A 45 -6.09 -14.34 -0.53
CA ASP A 45 -6.57 -13.78 -1.80
C ASP A 45 -5.58 -14.10 -2.94
N TYR A 46 -6.08 -14.83 -3.94
CA TYR A 46 -5.25 -15.37 -5.01
C TYR A 46 -4.67 -14.28 -5.93
N ASP A 47 -5.47 -13.27 -6.26
CA ASP A 47 -5.05 -12.18 -7.15
C ASP A 47 -4.04 -11.27 -6.44
N LEU A 48 -4.29 -10.93 -5.16
CA LEU A 48 -3.38 -10.15 -4.33
C LEU A 48 -2.06 -10.89 -4.10
N ARG A 49 -2.12 -12.21 -3.88
CA ARG A 49 -0.91 -13.04 -3.76
C ARG A 49 -0.10 -13.01 -5.06
N THR A 50 -0.77 -13.17 -6.19
CA THR A 50 -0.11 -13.16 -7.50
C THR A 50 0.49 -11.78 -7.81
N ALA A 51 -0.22 -10.70 -7.47
CA ALA A 51 0.30 -9.34 -7.57
C ALA A 51 1.55 -9.14 -6.68
N CYS A 52 1.52 -9.62 -5.44
CA CYS A 52 2.68 -9.60 -4.54
C CYS A 52 3.89 -10.34 -5.12
N GLU A 53 3.69 -11.55 -5.64
CA GLU A 53 4.77 -12.32 -6.28
C GLU A 53 5.29 -11.61 -7.55
N ALA A 54 4.40 -10.98 -8.31
CA ALA A 54 4.79 -10.20 -9.49
C ALA A 54 5.67 -8.99 -9.12
N GLU A 55 5.40 -8.31 -8.01
CA GLU A 55 6.25 -7.23 -7.48
C GLU A 55 7.63 -7.73 -7.05
N LYS A 56 7.75 -9.01 -6.69
CA LYS A 56 9.02 -9.68 -6.40
C LYS A 56 9.71 -10.30 -7.62
N GLY A 57 9.23 -9.99 -8.82
CA GLY A 57 9.83 -10.45 -10.09
C GLY A 57 9.04 -11.52 -10.82
N GLY A 58 7.92 -12.00 -10.28
CA GLY A 58 7.01 -12.96 -10.92
C GLY A 58 6.20 -12.39 -12.09
N SER A 59 5.16 -13.11 -12.55
CA SER A 59 4.29 -12.68 -13.66
C SER A 59 2.93 -12.18 -13.16
N CYS A 60 2.35 -11.19 -13.84
CA CYS A 60 0.97 -10.73 -13.61
C CYS A 60 -0.08 -11.61 -14.31
N ALA A 61 0.34 -12.52 -15.21
CA ALA A 61 -0.56 -13.22 -16.13
C ALA A 61 -1.64 -14.07 -15.44
N SER A 62 -1.37 -14.53 -14.21
CA SER A 62 -2.27 -15.38 -13.44
C SER A 62 -3.31 -14.61 -12.63
N ILE A 63 -3.27 -13.27 -12.59
CA ILE A 63 -4.29 -12.45 -11.92
C ILE A 63 -5.60 -12.53 -12.72
N GLU A 64 -6.68 -12.97 -12.09
CA GLU A 64 -7.99 -13.17 -12.70
C GLU A 64 -8.71 -11.83 -12.95
N ASP A 65 -8.71 -10.94 -11.93
CA ASP A 65 -9.26 -9.59 -12.06
C ASP A 65 -8.50 -8.80 -13.14
N ARG A 66 -9.24 -8.37 -14.17
CA ARG A 66 -8.65 -7.69 -15.33
C ARG A 66 -8.03 -6.34 -14.96
N ASN A 67 -8.64 -5.60 -14.05
CA ASN A 67 -8.16 -4.29 -13.62
C ASN A 67 -6.89 -4.44 -12.79
N GLN A 68 -6.86 -5.40 -11.87
CA GLN A 68 -5.67 -5.71 -11.06
C GLN A 68 -4.53 -6.22 -11.92
N ARG A 69 -4.81 -7.09 -12.91
CA ARG A 69 -3.80 -7.56 -13.86
C ARG A 69 -3.22 -6.41 -14.69
N ALA A 70 -4.08 -5.57 -15.26
CA ALA A 70 -3.64 -4.41 -16.04
C ALA A 70 -2.84 -3.42 -15.18
N TYR A 71 -3.23 -3.21 -13.92
CA TYR A 71 -2.47 -2.40 -12.97
C TYR A 71 -1.10 -3.01 -12.65
N CYS A 72 -1.02 -4.32 -12.42
CA CYS A 72 0.24 -5.05 -12.22
C CYS A 72 1.16 -4.91 -13.44
N ASP A 73 0.64 -5.14 -14.66
CA ASP A 73 1.39 -4.97 -15.90
C ASP A 73 1.88 -3.52 -16.08
N ALA A 74 1.05 -2.54 -15.69
CA ALA A 74 1.40 -1.13 -15.77
C ALA A 74 2.53 -0.74 -14.82
N LYS A 75 2.56 -1.30 -13.59
CA LYS A 75 3.69 -1.17 -12.66
C LYS A 75 4.99 -1.75 -13.23
N LYS A 76 4.90 -2.70 -14.17
CA LYS A 76 6.03 -3.28 -14.90
C LYS A 76 6.39 -2.56 -16.21
N GLY A 77 5.73 -1.45 -16.51
CA GLY A 77 6.06 -0.59 -17.66
C GLY A 77 5.00 -0.50 -18.75
N SER A 78 3.92 -1.29 -18.67
CA SER A 78 2.79 -1.17 -19.62
C SER A 78 1.98 0.11 -19.39
N SER A 79 1.11 0.48 -20.31
CA SER A 79 0.18 1.61 -20.14
C SER A 79 -0.94 1.30 -19.12
N CYS A 80 -1.49 2.31 -18.44
CA CYS A 80 -2.67 2.17 -17.58
C CYS A 80 -4.00 2.18 -18.39
N TYR A 81 -3.94 2.37 -19.71
CA TYR A 81 -5.13 2.50 -20.58
C TYR A 81 -6.11 1.33 -20.47
N SER A 82 -5.60 0.11 -20.30
CA SER A 82 -6.40 -1.13 -20.24
C SER A 82 -7.13 -1.33 -18.89
N ILE A 83 -7.01 -0.38 -17.95
CA ILE A 83 -7.73 -0.40 -16.68
C ILE A 83 -9.09 0.27 -16.90
N ASP A 84 -10.17 -0.51 -16.77
CA ASP A 84 -11.55 -0.04 -16.92
C ASP A 84 -12.04 0.72 -15.68
N ASN A 85 -11.57 0.34 -14.49
CA ASN A 85 -11.87 1.05 -13.25
C ASN A 85 -11.22 2.44 -13.26
N TYR A 86 -12.04 3.50 -13.26
CA TYR A 86 -11.58 4.87 -13.39
C TYR A 86 -10.64 5.33 -12.25
N ASP A 87 -10.97 4.98 -11.01
CA ASP A 87 -10.17 5.35 -9.84
C ASP A 87 -8.81 4.63 -9.86
N LEU A 88 -8.80 3.34 -10.16
CA LEU A 88 -7.57 2.56 -10.30
C LEU A 88 -6.72 3.04 -11.47
N ARG A 89 -7.33 3.38 -12.61
CA ARG A 89 -6.60 3.94 -13.75
C ARG A 89 -5.97 5.28 -13.38
N THR A 90 -6.71 6.15 -12.69
CA THR A 90 -6.18 7.45 -12.26
C THR A 90 -5.04 7.29 -11.27
N ALA A 91 -5.16 6.36 -10.32
CA ALA A 91 -4.08 6.02 -9.39
C ALA A 91 -2.83 5.51 -10.14
N CYS A 92 -3.01 4.65 -11.14
CA CYS A 92 -1.92 4.15 -11.99
C CYS A 92 -1.21 5.28 -12.75
N GLU A 93 -1.97 6.20 -13.36
CA GLU A 93 -1.38 7.35 -14.07
C GLU A 93 -0.68 8.32 -13.09
N ALA A 94 -1.21 8.48 -11.88
CA ALA A 94 -0.59 9.29 -10.84
C ALA A 94 0.75 8.72 -10.36
N GLU A 95 0.88 7.38 -10.28
CA GLU A 95 2.17 6.71 -10.00
C GLU A 95 3.20 6.95 -11.12
N LYS A 96 2.75 7.33 -12.32
CA LYS A 96 3.60 7.67 -13.47
C LYS A 96 3.83 9.18 -13.63
N GLY A 97 3.52 9.97 -12.60
CA GLY A 97 3.71 11.43 -12.57
C GLY A 97 2.45 12.25 -12.86
N GLY A 98 1.29 11.61 -13.00
CA GLY A 98 -0.01 12.27 -13.10
C GLY A 98 -0.55 12.79 -11.77
N SER A 99 -1.82 13.22 -11.78
CA SER A 99 -2.52 13.75 -10.61
C SER A 99 -3.51 12.74 -10.01
N CYS A 100 -3.62 12.72 -8.67
CA CYS A 100 -4.63 11.94 -7.94
C CYS A 100 -6.03 12.57 -7.94
N ALA A 101 -6.21 13.80 -8.45
CA ALA A 101 -7.44 14.57 -8.32
C ALA A 101 -8.68 13.92 -8.96
N GLY A 102 -8.47 13.05 -9.96
CA GLY A 102 -9.57 12.32 -10.61
C GLY A 102 -10.14 11.17 -9.77
N ILE A 103 -9.45 10.69 -8.74
CA ILE A 103 -9.93 9.56 -7.94
C ILE A 103 -11.16 9.99 -7.14
N GLY A 104 -12.30 9.33 -7.38
CA GLY A 104 -13.57 9.62 -6.71
C GLY A 104 -13.58 9.17 -5.25
N ASP A 105 -13.09 7.95 -4.99
CA ASP A 105 -12.95 7.41 -3.64
C ASP A 105 -11.97 8.25 -2.80
N ARG A 106 -12.45 8.74 -1.66
CA ARG A 106 -11.68 9.67 -0.81
C ARG A 106 -10.44 9.03 -0.22
N ASP A 107 -10.52 7.76 0.18
CA ASP A 107 -9.44 7.07 0.87
C ASP A 107 -8.37 6.63 -0.13
N GLN A 108 -8.76 6.16 -1.31
CA GLN A 108 -7.85 5.90 -2.42
C GLN A 108 -7.17 7.17 -2.92
N ARG A 109 -7.90 8.30 -3.00
CA ARG A 109 -7.30 9.60 -3.37
C ARG A 109 -6.26 10.02 -2.34
N ALA A 110 -6.60 9.99 -1.06
CA ALA A 110 -5.67 10.33 0.01
C ALA A 110 -4.45 9.39 0.02
N PHE A 111 -4.63 8.10 -0.24
CA PHE A 111 -3.54 7.14 -0.37
C PHE A 111 -2.62 7.45 -1.56
N CYS A 112 -3.20 7.78 -2.72
CA CYS A 112 -2.45 8.22 -3.90
C CYS A 112 -1.64 9.50 -3.63
N GLU A 113 -2.26 10.52 -3.04
CA GLU A 113 -1.58 11.77 -2.67
C GLU A 113 -0.46 11.50 -1.65
N ALA A 114 -0.68 10.57 -0.73
CA ALA A 114 0.32 10.20 0.26
C ALA A 114 1.55 9.50 -0.36
N LYS A 115 1.36 8.69 -1.41
CA LYS A 115 2.45 8.16 -2.24
C LYS A 115 3.25 9.26 -2.95
N GLN A 116 2.61 10.40 -3.23
CA GLN A 116 3.25 11.59 -3.81
C GLN A 116 3.81 12.57 -2.76
N GLY A 117 3.75 12.22 -1.47
CA GLY A 117 4.37 12.99 -0.38
C GLY A 117 3.41 13.69 0.59
N SER A 118 2.10 13.65 0.36
CA SER A 118 1.11 14.13 1.34
C SER A 118 1.04 13.24 2.58
N SER A 119 0.34 13.63 3.65
CA SER A 119 0.17 12.80 4.87
C SER A 119 -0.83 11.63 4.67
N CYS A 120 -0.68 10.53 5.41
CA CYS A 120 -1.67 9.44 5.45
C CYS A 120 -2.85 9.75 6.38
N ALA A 121 -2.78 10.83 7.18
CA ALA A 121 -3.79 11.15 8.22
C ALA A 121 -5.21 11.37 7.68
N SER A 122 -5.35 11.71 6.39
CA SER A 122 -6.64 11.95 5.74
C SER A 122 -7.37 10.67 5.29
N ILE A 123 -6.73 9.50 5.37
CA ILE A 123 -7.30 8.21 4.97
C ILE A 123 -8.23 7.72 6.09
N GLY A 124 -9.53 7.62 5.82
CA GLY A 124 -10.55 7.15 6.76
C GLY A 124 -10.40 5.66 7.08
N ASP A 125 -10.24 4.83 6.06
CA ASP A 125 -10.03 3.38 6.19
C ASP A 125 -8.78 3.06 7.04
N TRP A 126 -9.00 2.31 8.11
CA TRP A 126 -7.96 2.01 9.09
C TRP A 126 -6.82 1.18 8.49
N ASP A 127 -7.14 0.17 7.71
CA ASP A 127 -6.15 -0.74 7.14
C ASP A 127 -5.32 -0.06 6.06
N LEU A 128 -5.96 0.72 5.18
CA LEU A 128 -5.29 1.51 4.15
C LEU A 128 -4.41 2.61 4.76
N ARG A 129 -4.84 3.22 5.86
CA ARG A 129 -4.02 4.19 6.60
C ARG A 129 -2.77 3.53 7.17
N ASN A 130 -2.90 2.38 7.83
CA ASN A 130 -1.76 1.66 8.37
C ASN A 130 -0.82 1.14 7.28
N GLN A 131 -1.37 0.72 6.14
CA GLN A 131 -0.57 0.39 4.95
C GLN A 131 0.22 1.61 4.46
N CYS A 132 -0.43 2.77 4.33
CA CYS A 132 0.21 4.01 3.92
C CYS A 132 1.38 4.40 4.83
N GLU A 133 1.15 4.35 6.14
CA GLU A 133 2.18 4.71 7.12
C GLU A 133 3.35 3.71 7.13
N ALA A 134 3.08 2.41 6.91
CA ALA A 134 4.13 1.41 6.76
C ALA A 134 4.98 1.60 5.50
N MET A 135 4.40 2.16 4.42
CA MET A 135 5.11 2.46 3.16
C MET A 135 6.05 3.66 3.25
N LYS A 136 5.91 4.52 4.26
CA LYS A 136 6.68 5.77 4.41
C LYS A 136 7.90 5.66 5.33
N ARG A 137 8.23 4.46 5.76
CA ARG A 137 9.45 4.16 6.53
C ARG A 137 10.68 4.22 5.63
#